data_AF-A0A8G2L7X2-F1
#
_entry.id   AF-A0A8G2L7X2-F1
#
_cell.length_a   1.000
_cell.length_b   1.000
_cell.length_c   1.000
_cell.angle_alpha   90.00
_cell.angle_beta   90.00
_cell.angle_gamma   90.00
#
_symmetry.space_group_name_H-M   'P 1'
#
loop_
_entity.id
_entity.type
_entity.pdbx_description
1 polymer ?
#
loop_
_entity_poly.entity_id
_entity_poly.type
_entity_poly.pdbx_seq_one_letter_code
_entity_poly.pdbx_strand_id
1 'polypeptide(L)'
;MKDRLINFFGSEWFGMAIATLAVAQTFFLASRYMENITLKYTGEIFFYLGIIIFLVIFILWTIRGLTIHDKKWSHWNNLTRLSFIALVPIILFVINHITIELYGINELMARLSLYNYFFSYFLALILGVLLGYRLYTKEINRNEINYAIIIPPLSIGTSIFLATPLIGYYHGTIAESIYFLVLMGLGIFFFLYIFIGSVALSGHVSNKSGSSLPTAMLPVGVSSLIIINLISINSFGAVIDHLPFSIYTVEFVSILLWGFEVWNFLVMMIIVFRKETFGYLSVWAYGFPLGLFATSTIKLEEVTKIVILGNIFIFIWVALFLLWFYGILNTYVFIRRGILGSHPDK
;
A
#
# COMPACT_ATOMS: atom_id res chain seq x y z
N MET A 1 -11.11 31.47 6.50
CA MET A 1 -11.02 30.60 5.29
C MET A 1 -9.74 29.77 5.28
N LYS A 2 -8.57 30.38 5.55
CA LYS A 2 -7.25 29.71 5.67
C LYS A 2 -7.24 28.55 6.69
N ASP A 3 -7.83 28.75 7.87
CA ASP A 3 -7.88 27.71 8.91
C ASP A 3 -8.79 26.52 8.55
N ARG A 4 -9.88 26.74 7.78
CA ARG A 4 -10.77 25.65 7.32
C ARG A 4 -10.09 24.78 6.27
N LEU A 5 -9.28 25.36 5.40
CA LEU A 5 -8.52 24.64 4.36
C LEU A 5 -7.46 23.73 4.98
N ILE A 6 -6.69 24.23 5.96
CA ILE A 6 -5.66 23.44 6.65
C ILE A 6 -6.29 22.30 7.46
N ASN A 7 -7.46 22.51 8.07
CA ASN A 7 -8.20 21.48 8.82
C ASN A 7 -8.70 20.31 7.95
N PHE A 8 -8.81 20.51 6.63
CA PHE A 8 -9.34 19.53 5.68
C PHE A 8 -8.34 18.41 5.34
N PHE A 9 -7.04 18.65 5.50
CA PHE A 9 -5.97 17.72 5.12
C PHE A 9 -5.58 16.78 6.27
N GLY A 10 -6.21 15.62 6.37
CA GLY A 10 -5.83 14.53 7.28
C GLY A 10 -4.85 13.53 6.66
N SER A 11 -4.45 12.50 7.43
CA SER A 11 -3.57 11.44 6.93
C SER A 11 -4.24 10.57 5.86
N GLU A 12 -5.57 10.53 5.80
CA GLU A 12 -6.36 9.79 4.83
C GLU A 12 -6.04 10.20 3.37
N TRP A 13 -5.53 11.42 3.16
CA TRP A 13 -5.13 11.92 1.85
C TRP A 13 -3.93 11.19 1.26
N PHE A 14 -3.05 10.61 2.07
CA PHE A 14 -1.91 9.83 1.57
C PHE A 14 -2.35 8.65 0.67
N GLY A 15 -3.61 8.19 0.81
CA GLY A 15 -4.21 7.20 -0.08
C GLY A 15 -4.13 7.59 -1.56
N MET A 16 -4.30 8.89 -1.88
CA MET A 16 -4.25 9.39 -3.25
C MET A 16 -2.84 9.26 -3.85
N ALA A 17 -1.81 9.60 -3.08
CA ALA A 17 -0.42 9.51 -3.51
C ALA A 17 -0.05 8.05 -3.81
N ILE A 18 -0.32 7.14 -2.86
CA ILE A 18 0.05 5.73 -3.03
C ILE A 18 -0.75 5.03 -4.14
N ALA A 19 -2.03 5.38 -4.33
CA ALA A 19 -2.82 4.86 -5.45
C ALA A 19 -2.27 5.32 -6.81
N THR A 20 -1.80 6.57 -6.89
CA THR A 20 -1.18 7.12 -8.11
C THR A 20 0.15 6.44 -8.40
N LEU A 21 0.96 6.17 -7.38
CA LEU A 21 2.21 5.40 -7.52
C LEU A 21 1.94 3.94 -7.89
N ALA A 22 0.86 3.34 -7.39
CA ALA A 22 0.42 2.00 -7.80
C ALA A 22 0.05 1.97 -9.29
N VAL A 23 -0.67 2.98 -9.78
CA VAL A 23 -0.94 3.14 -11.22
C VAL A 23 0.37 3.23 -12.00
N ALA A 24 1.31 4.08 -11.57
CA ALA A 24 2.62 4.21 -12.20
C ALA A 24 3.35 2.87 -12.31
N GLN A 25 3.45 2.12 -11.20
CA GLN A 25 4.08 0.79 -11.18
C GLN A 25 3.42 -0.16 -12.19
N THR A 26 2.09 -0.21 -12.23
CA THR A 26 1.38 -1.11 -13.15
C THR A 26 1.53 -0.71 -14.61
N PHE A 27 1.73 0.57 -14.94
CA PHE A 27 2.09 1.00 -16.28
C PHE A 27 3.51 0.53 -16.68
N PHE A 28 4.48 0.54 -15.75
CA PHE A 28 5.81 -0.03 -16.02
C PHE A 28 5.74 -1.54 -16.24
N LEU A 29 4.97 -2.26 -15.42
CA LEU A 29 4.74 -3.70 -15.60
C LEU A 29 4.05 -3.99 -16.94
N ALA A 30 3.02 -3.21 -17.30
CA ALA A 30 2.30 -3.38 -18.55
C ALA A 30 3.18 -3.04 -19.77
N SER A 31 4.04 -2.03 -19.65
CA SER A 31 5.02 -1.69 -20.67
C SER A 31 5.99 -2.83 -20.95
N ARG A 32 6.49 -3.49 -19.90
CA ARG A 32 7.36 -4.66 -20.03
C ARG A 32 6.63 -5.86 -20.62
N TYR A 33 5.44 -6.17 -20.11
CA TYR A 33 4.66 -7.33 -20.54
C TYR A 33 4.15 -7.22 -21.98
N MET A 34 3.74 -6.03 -22.41
CA MET A 34 3.22 -5.77 -23.77
C MET A 34 4.29 -5.24 -24.73
N GLU A 35 5.54 -5.13 -24.29
CA GLU A 35 6.66 -4.54 -25.03
C GLU A 35 6.35 -3.16 -25.63
N ASN A 36 5.60 -2.33 -24.90
CA ASN A 36 5.11 -1.04 -25.38
C ASN A 36 5.74 0.14 -24.63
N ILE A 37 6.63 0.86 -25.31
CA ILE A 37 7.37 2.01 -24.74
C ILE A 37 6.47 3.20 -24.36
N THR A 38 5.34 3.39 -25.04
CA THR A 38 4.39 4.48 -24.73
C THR A 38 3.78 4.30 -23.33
N LEU A 39 3.57 3.04 -22.91
CA LEU A 39 3.11 2.74 -21.56
C LEU A 39 4.16 3.10 -20.51
N LYS A 40 5.45 2.95 -20.81
CA LYS A 40 6.54 3.39 -19.92
C LYS A 40 6.47 4.90 -19.66
N TYR A 41 6.40 5.70 -20.72
CA TYR A 41 6.31 7.16 -20.57
C TYR A 41 5.05 7.58 -19.81
N THR A 42 3.94 6.87 -20.02
CA THR A 42 2.71 7.09 -19.24
C THR A 42 2.94 6.77 -17.76
N GLY A 43 3.63 5.67 -17.45
CA GLY A 43 4.07 5.32 -16.10
C GLY A 43 4.93 6.40 -15.45
N GLU A 44 5.88 6.99 -16.19
CA GLU A 44 6.73 8.09 -15.71
C GLU A 44 5.90 9.33 -15.35
N ILE A 45 4.91 9.70 -16.16
CA ILE A 45 3.99 10.81 -15.86
C ILE A 45 3.26 10.56 -14.53
N PHE A 46 2.69 9.35 -14.36
CA PHE A 46 2.03 8.99 -13.10
C PHE A 46 2.98 8.93 -11.92
N PHE A 47 4.23 8.52 -12.13
CA PHE A 47 5.25 8.48 -11.10
C PHE A 47 5.54 9.88 -10.54
N TYR A 48 5.86 10.84 -11.41
CA TYR A 48 6.11 12.23 -10.97
C TYR A 48 4.85 12.87 -10.39
N LEU A 49 3.67 12.60 -10.96
CA LEU A 49 2.41 13.05 -10.41
C LEU A 49 2.21 12.53 -8.97
N GLY A 50 2.49 11.25 -8.73
CA GLY A 50 2.42 10.62 -7.42
C GLY A 50 3.37 11.27 -6.40
N ILE A 51 4.60 11.60 -6.81
CA ILE A 51 5.56 12.33 -5.97
C ILE A 51 5.03 13.74 -5.63
N ILE A 52 4.55 14.49 -6.63
CA ILE A 52 4.04 15.85 -6.43
C ILE A 52 2.85 15.82 -5.46
N ILE A 53 1.89 14.91 -5.67
CA ILE A 53 0.74 14.72 -4.78
C ILE A 53 1.21 14.39 -3.35
N PHE A 54 2.17 13.46 -3.21
CA PHE A 54 2.73 13.12 -1.91
C PHE A 54 3.36 14.33 -1.21
N LEU A 55 4.24 15.07 -1.87
CA LEU A 55 4.92 16.22 -1.29
C LEU A 55 3.93 17.31 -0.86
N VAL A 56 2.95 17.62 -1.70
CA VAL A 56 1.91 18.61 -1.38
C VAL A 56 1.12 18.17 -0.14
N ILE A 57 0.64 16.93 -0.09
CA ILE A 57 -0.11 16.41 1.05
C ILE A 57 0.77 16.37 2.31
N PHE A 58 2.01 15.91 2.19
CA PHE A 58 2.94 15.81 3.30
C PHE A 58 3.27 17.17 3.93
N ILE A 59 3.51 18.19 3.09
CA ILE A 59 3.74 19.58 3.55
C ILE A 59 2.50 20.12 4.25
N LEU A 60 1.31 19.98 3.64
CA LEU A 60 0.07 20.47 4.24
C LEU A 60 -0.28 19.77 5.55
N TRP A 61 -0.09 18.46 5.61
CA TRP A 61 -0.29 17.65 6.82
C TRP A 61 0.71 18.03 7.92
N THR A 62 1.97 18.29 7.58
CA THR A 62 2.99 18.73 8.55
C THR A 62 2.68 20.13 9.09
N ILE A 63 2.37 21.08 8.21
CA ILE A 63 1.94 22.44 8.61
C ILE A 63 0.74 22.35 9.54
N ARG A 64 -0.25 21.52 9.19
CA ARG A 64 -1.42 21.27 10.03
C ARG A 64 -1.03 20.75 11.42
N GLY A 65 -0.15 19.76 11.50
CA GLY A 65 0.33 19.20 12.77
C GLY A 65 1.04 20.21 13.67
N LEU A 66 1.80 21.13 13.08
CA LEU A 66 2.52 22.18 13.82
C LEU A 66 1.62 23.35 14.26
N THR A 67 0.61 23.68 13.45
CA THR A 67 -0.27 24.83 13.68
C THR A 67 -1.47 24.50 14.57
N ILE A 68 -2.04 23.31 14.43
CA ILE A 68 -3.16 22.89 15.26
C ILE A 68 -2.60 22.29 16.56
N HIS A 69 -2.50 23.14 17.58
CA HIS A 69 -2.40 22.68 18.97
C HIS A 69 -3.77 22.13 19.41
N ASP A 70 -4.17 21.01 18.80
CA ASP A 70 -5.44 20.37 19.12
C ASP A 70 -5.35 19.95 20.60
N LYS A 71 -6.20 20.53 21.47
CA LYS A 71 -6.17 20.31 22.93
C LYS A 71 -6.37 18.84 23.33
N LYS A 72 -6.67 17.96 22.37
CA LYS A 72 -6.54 16.51 22.48
C LYS A 72 -5.77 16.05 21.25
N TRP A 73 -4.77 15.20 21.47
CA TRP A 73 -3.99 14.42 20.50
C TRP A 73 -4.88 13.52 19.60
N SER A 74 -5.86 14.10 18.92
CA SER A 74 -7.05 13.44 18.35
C SER A 74 -6.69 12.50 17.20
N HIS A 75 -5.70 12.88 16.38
CA HIS A 75 -5.16 12.06 15.30
C HIS A 75 -4.43 10.82 15.80
N TRP A 76 -3.58 10.99 16.82
CA TRP A 76 -2.83 9.90 17.44
C TRP A 76 -3.72 8.96 18.25
N ASN A 77 -4.90 9.43 18.65
CA ASN A 77 -5.88 8.64 19.35
C ASN A 77 -6.88 7.94 18.40
N ASN A 78 -7.10 8.44 17.18
CA ASN A 78 -7.99 7.80 16.21
C ASN A 78 -7.24 6.70 15.43
N LEU A 79 -7.67 5.45 15.56
CA LEU A 79 -6.95 4.31 14.98
C LEU A 79 -6.89 4.37 13.45
N THR A 80 -7.98 4.77 12.79
CA THR A 80 -8.03 4.92 11.33
C THR A 80 -6.99 5.93 10.85
N ARG A 81 -6.94 7.11 11.48
CA ARG A 81 -5.99 8.16 11.09
C ARG A 81 -4.55 7.80 11.36
N LEU A 82 -4.27 7.20 12.52
CA LEU A 82 -2.96 6.66 12.84
C LEU A 82 -2.52 5.65 11.77
N SER A 83 -3.44 4.79 11.33
CA SER A 83 -3.15 3.79 10.32
C SER A 83 -2.77 4.39 8.97
N PHE A 84 -3.44 5.46 8.55
CA PHE A 84 -3.09 6.15 7.30
C PHE A 84 -1.73 6.87 7.35
N ILE A 85 -1.19 7.21 8.52
CA ILE A 85 0.19 7.73 8.64
C ILE A 85 1.20 6.68 8.18
N ALA A 86 0.90 5.40 8.38
CA ALA A 86 1.77 4.31 7.91
C ALA A 86 1.81 4.14 6.39
N LEU A 87 1.05 4.94 5.62
CA LEU A 87 1.28 5.04 4.18
C LEU A 87 2.57 5.79 3.83
N VAL A 88 3.08 6.66 4.71
CA VAL A 88 4.32 7.42 4.46
C VAL A 88 5.51 6.49 4.19
N PRO A 89 5.88 5.54 5.08
CA PRO A 89 6.95 4.59 4.80
C PRO A 89 6.71 3.75 3.53
N ILE A 90 5.47 3.33 3.26
CA ILE A 90 5.13 2.62 2.01
C ILE A 90 5.46 3.47 0.77
N ILE A 91 5.02 4.74 0.77
CA ILE A 91 5.27 5.67 -0.33
C ILE A 91 6.77 5.87 -0.53
N LEU A 92 7.54 6.01 0.55
CA LEU A 92 9.00 6.15 0.46
C LEU A 92 9.69 4.91 -0.11
N PHE A 93 9.25 3.70 0.26
CA PHE A 93 9.74 2.46 -0.37
C PHE A 93 9.42 2.41 -1.86
N VAL A 94 8.16 2.68 -2.23
CA VAL A 94 7.69 2.60 -3.63
C VAL A 94 8.34 3.65 -4.51
N ILE A 95 8.44 4.90 -4.05
CA ILE A 95 9.12 5.97 -4.81
C ILE A 95 10.54 5.55 -5.11
N ASN A 96 11.26 5.07 -4.10
CA ASN A 96 12.65 4.73 -4.28
C ASN A 96 12.84 3.48 -5.16
N HIS A 97 11.97 2.46 -5.02
CA HIS A 97 11.95 1.30 -5.89
C HIS A 97 11.78 1.69 -7.37
N ILE A 98 10.76 2.49 -7.69
CA ILE A 98 10.52 2.97 -9.07
C ILE A 98 11.71 3.80 -9.57
N THR A 99 12.29 4.64 -8.70
CA THR A 99 13.46 5.44 -9.08
C THR A 99 14.64 4.55 -9.49
N ILE A 100 14.90 3.46 -8.77
CA ILE A 100 15.93 2.49 -9.13
C ILE A 100 15.57 1.77 -10.43
N GLU A 101 14.30 1.41 -10.63
CA GLU A 101 13.84 0.77 -11.88
C GLU A 101 14.06 1.68 -13.11
N LEU A 102 13.87 3.00 -12.97
CA LEU A 102 14.01 3.96 -14.05
C LEU A 102 15.47 4.32 -14.39
N TYR A 103 16.31 4.52 -13.37
CA TYR A 103 17.66 5.07 -13.55
C TYR A 103 18.79 4.07 -13.26
N GLY A 104 18.45 2.88 -12.78
CA GLY A 104 19.43 1.92 -12.27
C GLY A 104 19.97 2.31 -10.89
N ILE A 105 20.79 1.42 -10.33
CA ILE A 105 21.45 1.62 -9.05
C ILE A 105 22.93 1.95 -9.27
N ASN A 106 23.32 3.17 -8.86
CA ASN A 106 24.72 3.61 -8.75
C ASN A 106 25.10 3.79 -7.28
N GLU A 107 26.35 4.10 -6.97
CA GLU A 107 26.82 4.20 -5.58
C GLU A 107 26.03 5.23 -4.74
N LEU A 108 25.75 6.41 -5.30
CA LEU A 108 24.99 7.45 -4.61
C LEU A 108 23.55 7.00 -4.35
N MET A 109 22.88 6.44 -5.36
CA MET A 109 21.53 5.91 -5.26
C MET A 109 21.48 4.79 -4.23
N ALA A 110 22.43 3.85 -4.28
CA ALA A 110 22.51 2.73 -3.34
C ALA A 110 22.65 3.23 -1.89
N ARG A 111 23.45 4.28 -1.66
CA ARG A 111 23.64 4.86 -0.33
C ARG A 111 22.39 5.58 0.18
N LEU A 112 21.77 6.41 -0.66
CA LEU A 112 20.50 7.08 -0.34
C LEU A 112 19.37 6.07 -0.09
N SER A 113 19.32 5.02 -0.89
CA SER A 113 18.36 3.93 -0.75
C SER A 113 18.56 3.11 0.50
N LEU A 114 19.82 2.89 0.93
CA LEU A 114 20.10 2.24 2.19
C LEU A 114 19.58 3.05 3.38
N TYR A 115 19.82 4.37 3.39
CA TYR A 115 19.26 5.25 4.43
C TYR A 115 17.73 5.24 4.41
N ASN A 116 17.12 5.37 3.23
CA ASN A 116 15.68 5.31 3.08
C ASN A 116 15.10 3.97 3.56
N TYR A 117 15.78 2.87 3.28
CA TYR A 117 15.37 1.53 3.70
C TYR A 117 15.25 1.45 5.23
N PHE A 118 16.33 1.73 5.95
CA PHE A 118 16.32 1.67 7.41
C PHE A 118 15.36 2.70 8.01
N PHE A 119 15.37 3.94 7.53
CA PHE A 119 14.47 4.98 8.01
C PHE A 119 12.99 4.57 7.88
N SER A 120 12.58 4.14 6.68
CA SER A 120 11.20 3.75 6.41
C SER A 120 10.82 2.47 7.15
N TYR A 121 11.73 1.51 7.29
CA TYR A 121 11.50 0.29 8.05
C TYR A 121 11.28 0.57 9.54
N PHE A 122 12.15 1.37 10.17
CA PHE A 122 11.99 1.75 11.57
C PHE A 122 10.75 2.60 11.80
N LEU A 123 10.42 3.51 10.89
CA LEU A 123 9.19 4.29 10.97
C LEU A 123 7.95 3.38 10.90
N ALA A 124 7.93 2.40 9.98
CA ALA A 124 6.86 1.42 9.88
C ALA A 124 6.71 0.59 11.16
N LEU A 125 7.82 0.14 11.74
CA LEU A 125 7.83 -0.59 13.03
C LEU A 125 7.26 0.26 14.17
N ILE A 126 7.70 1.50 14.31
CA ILE A 126 7.22 2.41 15.38
C ILE A 126 5.71 2.62 15.25
N LEU A 127 5.21 2.85 14.03
CA LEU A 127 3.78 3.02 13.79
C LEU A 127 2.98 1.73 14.04
N GLY A 128 3.54 0.57 13.69
CA GLY A 128 2.95 -0.74 13.99
C GLY A 128 2.85 -1.01 15.49
N VAL A 129 3.92 -0.74 16.25
CA VAL A 129 3.93 -0.85 17.71
C VAL A 129 2.95 0.12 18.34
N LEU A 130 2.90 1.37 17.86
CA LEU A 130 1.99 2.39 18.37
C LEU A 130 0.53 2.01 18.13
N LEU A 131 0.20 1.47 16.96
CA LEU A 131 -1.14 0.92 16.68
C LEU A 131 -1.45 -0.22 17.65
N GLY A 132 -0.55 -1.18 17.80
CA GLY A 132 -0.72 -2.31 18.72
C GLY A 132 -0.98 -1.83 20.15
N TYR A 133 -0.14 -0.94 20.67
CA TYR A 133 -0.32 -0.32 21.98
C TYR A 133 -1.71 0.31 22.14
N ARG A 134 -2.18 1.07 21.13
CA ARG A 134 -3.51 1.70 21.18
C ARG A 134 -4.64 0.68 21.13
N LEU A 135 -4.50 -0.40 20.37
CA LEU A 135 -5.50 -1.48 20.32
C LEU A 135 -5.69 -2.14 21.69
N TYR A 136 -4.62 -2.28 22.49
CA TYR A 136 -4.69 -2.91 23.81
C TYR A 136 -5.07 -1.96 24.96
N THR A 137 -4.91 -0.65 24.80
CA THR A 137 -5.05 0.32 25.91
C THR A 137 -6.22 1.28 25.77
N LYS A 138 -6.72 1.52 24.56
CA LYS A 138 -7.79 2.49 24.31
C LYS A 138 -9.16 1.79 24.35
N GLU A 139 -10.17 2.47 24.87
CA GLU A 139 -11.56 2.14 24.55
C GLU A 139 -11.84 2.45 23.07
N ILE A 140 -12.05 1.41 22.27
CA ILE A 140 -12.18 1.54 20.82
C ILE A 140 -13.65 1.75 20.45
N ASN A 141 -13.93 2.85 19.75
CA ASN A 141 -15.23 3.04 19.12
C ASN A 141 -15.41 2.03 17.98
N ARG A 142 -16.58 1.38 17.89
CA ARG A 142 -16.92 0.41 16.84
C ARG A 142 -16.68 0.91 15.41
N ASN A 143 -16.79 2.22 15.17
CA ASN A 143 -16.55 2.82 13.85
C ASN A 143 -15.06 2.85 13.46
N GLU A 144 -14.15 2.77 14.44
CA GLU A 144 -12.69 2.76 14.20
C GLU A 144 -12.16 1.36 13.87
N ILE A 145 -12.94 0.30 14.12
CA ILE A 145 -12.57 -1.07 13.81
C ILE A 145 -12.98 -1.38 12.37
N ASN A 146 -12.08 -1.10 11.43
CA ASN A 146 -12.23 -1.38 10.01
C ASN A 146 -10.88 -1.78 9.42
N TYR A 147 -10.84 -2.19 8.15
CA TYR A 147 -9.64 -2.70 7.51
C TYR A 147 -8.46 -1.71 7.43
N ALA A 148 -8.67 -0.40 7.63
CA ALA A 148 -7.57 0.56 7.68
C ALA A 148 -6.53 0.20 8.75
N ILE A 149 -6.93 -0.44 9.85
CA ILE A 149 -6.00 -0.85 10.94
C ILE A 149 -4.95 -1.87 10.49
N ILE A 150 -5.06 -2.43 9.28
CA ILE A 150 -4.07 -3.33 8.69
C ILE A 150 -2.95 -2.56 7.96
N ILE A 151 -3.11 -1.26 7.70
CA ILE A 151 -2.09 -0.48 6.96
C ILE A 151 -0.72 -0.48 7.69
N PRO A 152 -0.62 -0.29 9.01
CA PRO A 152 0.68 -0.36 9.70
C PRO A 152 1.43 -1.69 9.55
N PRO A 153 0.83 -2.87 9.81
CA PRO A 153 1.53 -4.13 9.54
C PRO A 153 1.84 -4.33 8.05
N LEU A 154 0.95 -3.92 7.14
CA LEU A 154 1.21 -3.94 5.70
C LEU A 154 2.48 -3.14 5.36
N SER A 155 2.66 -1.97 5.98
CA SER A 155 3.83 -1.12 5.75
C SER A 155 5.15 -1.81 6.07
N ILE A 156 5.21 -2.65 7.10
CA ILE A 156 6.42 -3.39 7.46
C ILE A 156 6.76 -4.39 6.33
N GLY A 157 5.75 -5.08 5.80
CA GLY A 157 5.91 -6.05 4.70
C GLY A 157 6.32 -5.42 3.36
N THR A 158 6.07 -4.11 3.15
CA THR A 158 6.42 -3.42 1.90
C THR A 158 7.92 -3.12 1.74
N SER A 159 8.70 -3.34 2.81
CA SER A 159 10.16 -3.20 2.77
C SER A 159 10.83 -4.06 1.68
N ILE A 160 10.19 -5.16 1.27
CA ILE A 160 10.67 -6.04 0.20
C ILE A 160 10.94 -5.33 -1.13
N PHE A 161 10.17 -4.28 -1.44
CA PHE A 161 10.32 -3.53 -2.70
C PHE A 161 11.72 -2.93 -2.84
N LEU A 162 12.26 -2.40 -1.73
CA LEU A 162 13.58 -1.80 -1.73
C LEU A 162 14.67 -2.80 -1.31
N ALA A 163 14.33 -3.84 -0.54
CA ALA A 163 15.26 -4.92 -0.21
C ALA A 163 15.81 -5.62 -1.45
N THR A 164 14.96 -5.90 -2.44
CA THR A 164 15.34 -6.65 -3.64
C THR A 164 16.49 -6.01 -4.42
N PRO A 165 16.43 -4.74 -4.87
CA PRO A 165 17.55 -4.10 -5.54
C PRO A 165 18.76 -3.87 -4.61
N LEU A 166 18.54 -3.66 -3.30
CA LEU A 166 19.64 -3.42 -2.36
C LEU A 166 20.46 -4.68 -2.08
N ILE A 167 19.82 -5.84 -1.89
CA ILE A 167 20.52 -7.14 -1.74
C ILE A 167 21.22 -7.53 -3.05
N GLY A 168 20.66 -7.16 -4.21
CA GLY A 168 21.34 -7.36 -5.49
C GLY A 168 22.61 -6.51 -5.66
N TYR A 169 22.69 -5.38 -4.98
CA TYR A 169 23.82 -4.43 -5.07
C TYR A 169 24.85 -4.59 -3.94
N TYR A 170 24.38 -4.73 -2.70
CA TYR A 170 25.21 -4.94 -1.53
C TYR A 170 25.42 -6.42 -1.28
N HIS A 171 26.58 -6.79 -0.71
CA HIS A 171 26.90 -8.16 -0.31
C HIS A 171 27.32 -8.23 1.16
N GLY A 172 27.44 -9.44 1.69
CA GLY A 172 27.87 -9.69 3.08
C GLY A 172 26.90 -9.12 4.11
N THR A 173 27.45 -8.54 5.18
CA THR A 173 26.69 -8.14 6.38
C THR A 173 25.53 -7.19 6.12
N ILE A 174 25.63 -6.29 5.13
CA ILE A 174 24.54 -5.37 4.79
C ILE A 174 23.38 -6.15 4.17
N ALA A 175 23.66 -7.04 3.21
CA ALA A 175 22.65 -7.88 2.58
C ALA A 175 21.98 -8.82 3.59
N GLU A 176 22.77 -9.44 4.47
CA GLU A 176 22.28 -10.29 5.57
C GLU A 176 21.37 -9.53 6.53
N SER A 177 21.72 -8.28 6.87
CA SER A 177 20.90 -7.43 7.74
C SER A 177 19.56 -7.09 7.09
N ILE A 178 19.56 -6.71 5.80
CA ILE A 178 18.34 -6.44 5.04
C ILE A 178 17.49 -7.72 4.95
N TYR A 179 18.11 -8.85 4.64
CA TYR A 179 17.45 -10.15 4.58
C TYR A 179 16.77 -10.53 5.90
N PHE A 180 17.49 -10.39 7.02
CA PHE A 180 16.96 -10.63 8.35
C PHE A 180 15.74 -9.74 8.65
N LEU A 181 15.82 -8.44 8.32
CA LEU A 181 14.72 -7.51 8.51
C LEU A 181 13.51 -7.82 7.62
N VAL A 182 13.72 -8.29 6.40
CA VAL A 182 12.63 -8.78 5.52
C VAL A 182 11.93 -9.98 6.15
N LEU A 183 12.67 -10.99 6.64
CA LEU A 183 12.06 -12.17 7.27
C LEU A 183 11.32 -11.82 8.56
N MET A 184 11.94 -11.02 9.42
CA MET A 184 11.31 -10.52 10.65
C MET A 184 10.04 -9.73 10.31
N GLY A 185 10.14 -8.85 9.31
CA GLY A 185 9.03 -8.02 8.84
C GLY A 185 7.87 -8.85 8.30
N LEU A 186 8.17 -9.87 7.50
CA LEU A 186 7.18 -10.82 6.98
C LEU A 186 6.47 -11.56 8.12
N GLY A 187 7.21 -12.03 9.12
CA GLY A 187 6.63 -12.67 10.31
C GLY A 187 5.68 -11.75 11.06
N ILE A 188 6.12 -10.52 11.37
CA ILE A 188 5.29 -9.50 12.04
C ILE A 188 4.02 -9.21 11.22
N PHE A 189 4.20 -8.91 9.93
CA PHE A 189 3.12 -8.60 9.01
C PHE A 189 2.08 -9.73 8.92
N PHE A 190 2.53 -10.98 8.74
CA PHE A 190 1.68 -12.15 8.59
C PHE A 190 0.82 -12.40 9.83
N PHE A 191 1.43 -12.45 11.02
CA PHE A 191 0.68 -12.70 12.24
C PHE A 191 -0.24 -11.53 12.60
N LEU A 192 0.21 -10.29 12.45
CA LEU A 192 -0.65 -9.13 12.67
C LEU A 192 -1.82 -9.10 11.69
N TYR A 193 -1.63 -9.51 10.44
CA TYR A 193 -2.75 -9.67 9.52
C TYR A 193 -3.78 -10.69 10.03
N ILE A 194 -3.36 -11.87 10.50
CA ILE A 194 -4.29 -12.86 11.04
C ILE A 194 -5.07 -12.31 12.23
N PHE A 195 -4.38 -11.76 13.23
CA PHE A 195 -5.02 -11.31 14.47
C PHE A 195 -5.81 -10.02 14.28
N ILE A 196 -5.17 -8.96 13.78
CA ILE A 196 -5.80 -7.65 13.59
C ILE A 196 -6.79 -7.70 12.43
N GLY A 197 -6.51 -8.45 11.36
CA GLY A 197 -7.41 -8.60 10.22
C GLY A 197 -8.71 -9.32 10.58
N SER A 198 -8.66 -10.30 11.48
CA SER A 198 -9.88 -10.94 12.01
C SER A 198 -10.75 -9.95 12.79
N VAL A 199 -10.12 -9.09 13.60
CA VAL A 199 -10.82 -8.01 14.31
C VAL A 199 -11.41 -6.98 13.33
N ALA A 200 -10.66 -6.60 12.30
CA ALA A 200 -11.12 -5.69 11.25
C ALA A 200 -12.30 -6.26 10.46
N LEU A 201 -12.28 -7.56 10.12
CA LEU A 201 -13.38 -8.27 9.49
C LEU A 201 -14.62 -8.24 10.38
N SER A 202 -14.46 -8.58 11.67
CA SER A 202 -15.56 -8.53 12.63
C SER A 202 -16.18 -7.13 12.73
N GLY A 203 -15.35 -6.09 12.80
CA GLY A 203 -15.81 -4.70 12.80
C GLY A 203 -16.55 -4.32 11.52
N HIS A 204 -16.00 -4.68 10.37
CA HIS A 204 -16.61 -4.41 9.06
C HIS A 204 -17.96 -5.11 8.86
N VAL A 205 -18.07 -6.38 9.26
CA VAL A 205 -19.32 -7.15 9.17
C VAL A 205 -20.39 -6.59 10.12
N SER A 206 -19.96 -6.16 11.32
CA SER A 206 -20.85 -5.62 12.35
C SER A 206 -21.29 -4.19 12.06
N ASN A 207 -20.52 -3.42 11.27
CA ASN A 207 -20.76 -2.02 11.03
C ASN A 207 -20.51 -1.63 9.56
N LYS A 208 -21.60 -1.69 8.77
CA LYS A 208 -21.58 -1.49 7.33
C LYS A 208 -21.63 0.00 6.97
N SER A 209 -20.58 0.75 7.28
CA SER A 209 -20.46 2.16 6.86
C SER A 209 -19.90 2.26 5.44
N GLY A 210 -20.58 3.05 4.58
CA GLY A 210 -20.14 3.33 3.20
C GLY A 210 -18.76 3.98 3.13
N SER A 211 -18.37 4.76 4.14
CA SER A 211 -17.04 5.40 4.19
C SER A 211 -15.91 4.41 4.48
N SER A 212 -16.18 3.26 5.10
CA SER A 212 -15.18 2.24 5.40
C SER A 212 -15.05 1.18 4.29
N LEU A 213 -16.06 1.09 3.40
CA LEU A 213 -16.17 0.06 2.38
C LEU A 213 -14.93 -0.06 1.47
N PRO A 214 -14.30 1.04 1.02
CA PRO A 214 -13.13 0.93 0.17
C PRO A 214 -11.93 0.22 0.82
N THR A 215 -11.80 0.33 2.14
CA THR A 215 -10.71 -0.31 2.88
C THR A 215 -10.85 -1.83 2.93
N ALA A 216 -12.04 -2.39 2.65
CA ALA A 216 -12.24 -3.83 2.56
C ALA A 216 -11.56 -4.48 1.34
N MET A 217 -10.92 -3.71 0.46
CA MET A 217 -10.00 -4.21 -0.56
C MET A 217 -8.61 -4.56 0.00
N LEU A 218 -8.24 -4.08 1.19
CA LEU A 218 -6.91 -4.33 1.78
C LEU A 218 -6.52 -5.81 1.93
N PRO A 219 -7.42 -6.76 2.26
CA PRO A 219 -7.10 -8.19 2.26
C PRO A 219 -6.49 -8.71 0.95
N VAL A 220 -6.94 -8.19 -0.20
CA VAL A 220 -6.35 -8.50 -1.51
C VAL A 220 -4.88 -8.08 -1.52
N GLY A 221 -4.60 -6.84 -1.09
CA GLY A 221 -3.25 -6.29 -1.01
C GLY A 221 -2.35 -7.04 -0.03
N VAL A 222 -2.89 -7.50 1.10
CA VAL A 222 -2.12 -8.30 2.08
C VAL A 222 -1.64 -9.60 1.46
N SER A 223 -2.56 -10.39 0.91
CA SER A 223 -2.19 -11.66 0.26
C SER A 223 -1.20 -11.42 -0.87
N SER A 224 -1.44 -10.40 -1.69
CA SER A 224 -0.57 -10.05 -2.81
C SER A 224 0.85 -9.75 -2.34
N LEU A 225 0.97 -9.03 -1.22
CA LEU A 225 2.26 -8.69 -0.63
C LEU A 225 2.98 -9.91 -0.05
N ILE A 226 2.25 -10.89 0.50
CA ILE A 226 2.84 -12.17 0.93
C ILE A 226 3.41 -12.90 -0.29
N ILE A 227 2.67 -13.01 -1.40
CA ILE A 227 3.17 -13.61 -2.65
C ILE A 227 4.43 -12.88 -3.13
N ILE A 228 4.39 -11.56 -3.21
CA ILE A 228 5.54 -10.73 -3.63
C ILE A 228 6.75 -10.99 -2.73
N ASN A 229 6.55 -11.09 -1.41
CA ASN A 229 7.62 -11.43 -0.47
C ASN A 229 8.18 -12.82 -0.71
N LEU A 230 7.33 -13.85 -0.84
CA LEU A 230 7.78 -15.23 -1.06
C LEU A 230 8.62 -15.37 -2.33
N ILE A 231 8.13 -14.81 -3.45
CA ILE A 231 8.84 -14.84 -4.73
C ILE A 231 10.16 -14.05 -4.64
N SER A 232 10.16 -12.88 -4.00
CA SER A 232 11.36 -12.04 -3.92
C SER A 232 12.40 -12.60 -2.94
N ILE A 233 11.97 -13.23 -1.84
CA ILE A 233 12.89 -13.93 -0.93
C ILE A 233 13.58 -15.08 -1.64
N ASN A 234 12.86 -15.82 -2.49
CA ASN A 234 13.46 -16.90 -3.27
C ASN A 234 14.52 -16.40 -4.26
N SER A 235 14.40 -15.18 -4.80
CA SER A 235 15.44 -14.63 -5.69
C SER A 235 16.72 -14.22 -4.96
N PHE A 236 16.73 -14.17 -3.62
CA PHE A 236 17.93 -13.82 -2.85
C PHE A 236 18.96 -14.95 -2.75
N GLY A 237 18.64 -16.17 -3.19
CA GLY A 237 19.54 -17.32 -3.08
C GLY A 237 20.83 -17.23 -3.88
N ALA A 238 20.94 -16.26 -4.79
CA ALA A 238 22.19 -15.95 -5.46
C ALA A 238 23.18 -15.16 -4.58
N VAL A 239 22.70 -14.56 -3.48
CA VAL A 239 23.48 -13.66 -2.60
C VAL A 239 23.51 -14.18 -1.16
N ILE A 240 22.44 -14.82 -0.71
CA ILE A 240 22.30 -15.37 0.64
C ILE A 240 22.38 -16.90 0.55
N ASP A 241 23.44 -17.46 1.12
CA ASP A 241 23.56 -18.90 1.29
C ASP A 241 22.46 -19.41 2.24
N HIS A 242 21.84 -20.55 1.92
CA HIS A 242 20.77 -21.21 2.68
C HIS A 242 19.36 -20.61 2.56
N LEU A 243 18.80 -20.61 1.35
CA LEU A 243 17.36 -20.35 1.21
C LEU A 243 16.50 -21.43 1.88
N PRO A 244 15.44 -21.03 2.60
CA PRO A 244 14.59 -21.97 3.34
C PRO A 244 13.60 -22.76 2.45
N PHE A 245 13.33 -22.33 1.22
CA PHE A 245 12.26 -22.90 0.40
C PHE A 245 12.69 -23.18 -1.05
N SER A 246 12.27 -24.31 -1.60
CA SER A 246 12.36 -24.59 -3.03
C SER A 246 11.38 -23.72 -3.82
N ILE A 247 11.71 -23.45 -5.09
CA ILE A 247 10.83 -22.67 -5.98
C ILE A 247 9.43 -23.29 -6.12
N TYR A 248 9.34 -24.61 -6.18
CA TYR A 248 8.05 -25.33 -6.22
C TYR A 248 7.19 -25.11 -4.97
N THR A 249 7.82 -24.97 -3.80
CA THR A 249 7.09 -24.66 -2.56
C THR A 249 6.54 -23.23 -2.60
N VAL A 250 7.34 -22.29 -3.11
CA VAL A 250 6.95 -20.89 -3.28
C VAL A 250 5.80 -20.76 -4.27
N GLU A 251 5.88 -21.45 -5.41
CA GLU A 251 4.80 -21.51 -6.42
C GLU A 251 3.50 -22.04 -5.81
N PHE A 252 3.56 -23.21 -5.15
CA PHE A 252 2.40 -23.85 -4.55
C PHE A 252 1.69 -22.92 -3.55
N VAL A 253 2.43 -22.35 -2.60
CA VAL A 253 1.87 -21.43 -1.61
C VAL A 253 1.34 -20.16 -2.26
N SER A 254 2.04 -19.63 -3.27
CA SER A 254 1.62 -18.43 -3.99
C SER A 254 0.31 -18.64 -4.75
N ILE A 255 0.10 -19.80 -5.37
CA ILE A 255 -1.17 -20.13 -6.05
C ILE A 255 -2.33 -20.21 -5.04
N LEU A 256 -2.11 -20.83 -3.86
CA LEU A 256 -3.13 -20.89 -2.81
C LEU A 256 -3.55 -19.48 -2.34
N LEU A 257 -2.57 -18.60 -2.13
CA LEU A 257 -2.81 -17.21 -1.75
C LEU A 257 -3.47 -16.41 -2.89
N TRP A 258 -3.08 -16.65 -4.13
CA TRP A 258 -3.67 -15.98 -5.29
C TRP A 258 -5.15 -16.35 -5.46
N GLY A 259 -5.53 -17.60 -5.18
CA GLY A 259 -6.94 -17.99 -5.13
C GLY A 259 -7.75 -17.18 -4.11
N PHE A 260 -7.16 -16.87 -2.95
CA PHE A 260 -7.76 -15.98 -1.95
C PHE A 260 -7.84 -14.52 -2.44
N GLU A 261 -6.83 -14.02 -3.14
CA GLU A 261 -6.85 -12.68 -3.77
C GLU A 261 -7.99 -12.53 -4.75
N VAL A 262 -8.12 -13.48 -5.68
CA VAL A 262 -9.17 -13.48 -6.71
C VAL A 262 -10.55 -13.46 -6.05
N TRP A 263 -10.78 -14.32 -5.05
CA TRP A 263 -12.07 -14.38 -4.37
C TRP A 263 -12.42 -13.04 -3.69
N ASN A 264 -11.50 -12.46 -2.92
CA ASN A 264 -11.73 -11.18 -2.25
C ASN A 264 -11.93 -10.04 -3.25
N PHE A 265 -11.13 -10.02 -4.31
CA PHE A 265 -11.25 -9.03 -5.38
C PHE A 265 -12.63 -9.09 -6.05
N LEU A 266 -13.12 -10.29 -6.41
CA LEU A 266 -14.43 -10.46 -7.01
C LEU A 266 -15.56 -9.99 -6.08
N VAL A 267 -15.51 -10.37 -4.81
CA VAL A 267 -16.47 -9.90 -3.79
C VAL A 267 -16.47 -8.38 -3.72
N MET A 268 -15.28 -7.76 -3.67
CA MET A 268 -15.16 -6.31 -3.58
C MET A 268 -15.63 -5.59 -4.85
N MET A 269 -15.36 -6.12 -6.03
CA MET A 269 -15.88 -5.56 -7.28
C MET A 269 -17.41 -5.55 -7.30
N ILE A 270 -18.05 -6.64 -6.88
CA ILE A 270 -19.53 -6.70 -6.75
C ILE A 270 -20.02 -5.62 -5.77
N ILE A 271 -19.34 -5.44 -4.65
CA ILE A 271 -19.69 -4.44 -3.64
C ILE A 271 -19.56 -3.01 -4.19
N VAL A 272 -18.46 -2.70 -4.90
CA VAL A 272 -18.22 -1.40 -5.53
C VAL A 272 -19.35 -1.03 -6.48
N PHE A 273 -19.86 -1.98 -7.26
CA PHE A 273 -20.97 -1.74 -8.19
C PHE A 273 -22.35 -1.65 -7.52
N ARG A 274 -22.52 -2.19 -6.30
CA ARG A 274 -23.83 -2.25 -5.62
C ARG A 274 -24.01 -1.21 -4.53
N LYS A 275 -22.95 -0.56 -4.06
CA LYS A 275 -22.99 0.38 -2.94
C LYS A 275 -22.43 1.73 -3.34
N GLU A 276 -23.12 2.79 -2.93
CA GLU A 276 -22.66 4.16 -3.17
C GLU A 276 -21.47 4.48 -2.25
N THR A 277 -20.27 4.47 -2.82
CA THR A 277 -19.07 5.04 -2.20
C THR A 277 -18.78 6.46 -2.68
N PHE A 278 -19.69 7.03 -3.48
CA PHE A 278 -19.47 8.29 -4.16
C PHE A 278 -19.56 9.48 -3.21
N GLY A 279 -18.53 10.33 -3.23
CA GLY A 279 -18.32 11.45 -2.33
C GLY A 279 -17.50 11.13 -1.07
N TYR A 280 -16.90 9.94 -0.91
CA TYR A 280 -16.02 9.61 0.23
C TYR A 280 -14.54 9.56 -0.15
N LEU A 281 -13.66 10.27 0.56
CA LEU A 281 -12.21 10.25 0.27
C LEU A 281 -11.57 8.85 0.36
N SER A 282 -12.16 7.94 1.14
CA SER A 282 -11.65 6.58 1.33
C SER A 282 -11.59 5.74 0.06
N VAL A 283 -12.25 6.13 -1.04
CA VAL A 283 -12.18 5.42 -2.34
C VAL A 283 -10.75 5.25 -2.85
N TRP A 284 -9.81 6.12 -2.45
CA TRP A 284 -8.40 5.95 -2.78
C TRP A 284 -7.78 4.67 -2.20
N ALA A 285 -8.39 4.06 -1.18
CA ALA A 285 -7.96 2.79 -0.61
C ALA A 285 -8.09 1.60 -1.56
N TYR A 286 -8.80 1.73 -2.70
CA TYR A 286 -8.82 0.70 -3.73
C TYR A 286 -7.49 0.57 -4.47
N GLY A 287 -6.79 1.68 -4.69
CA GLY A 287 -5.70 1.73 -5.66
C GLY A 287 -4.49 0.89 -5.27
N PHE A 288 -4.00 1.05 -4.04
CA PHE A 288 -2.78 0.35 -3.60
C PHE A 288 -2.94 -1.18 -3.57
N PRO A 289 -3.98 -1.77 -2.96
CA PRO A 289 -4.21 -3.21 -3.02
C PRO A 289 -4.28 -3.78 -4.44
N LEU A 290 -4.89 -3.05 -5.37
CA LEU A 290 -4.99 -3.48 -6.77
C LEU A 290 -3.64 -3.42 -7.48
N GLY A 291 -2.81 -2.42 -7.19
CA GLY A 291 -1.43 -2.37 -7.69
C GLY A 291 -0.59 -3.55 -7.19
N LEU A 292 -0.76 -3.92 -5.91
CA LEU A 292 -0.13 -5.13 -5.36
C LEU A 292 -0.65 -6.38 -6.06
N PHE A 293 -1.96 -6.49 -6.29
CA PHE A 293 -2.56 -7.64 -6.96
C PHE A 293 -2.09 -7.81 -8.41
N ALA A 294 -1.98 -6.70 -9.15
CA ALA A 294 -1.38 -6.71 -10.48
C ALA A 294 0.08 -7.17 -10.42
N THR A 295 0.85 -6.67 -9.45
CA THR A 295 2.27 -7.02 -9.26
C THR A 295 2.46 -8.48 -8.85
N SER A 296 1.64 -9.01 -7.92
CA SER A 296 1.70 -10.42 -7.51
C SER A 296 1.32 -11.33 -8.67
N THR A 297 0.27 -10.98 -9.42
CA THR A 297 -0.22 -11.77 -10.55
C THR A 297 0.82 -11.89 -11.65
N ILE A 298 1.48 -10.78 -12.05
CA ILE A 298 2.50 -10.85 -13.11
C ILE A 298 3.77 -11.55 -12.64
N LYS A 299 4.21 -11.35 -11.38
CA LYS A 299 5.33 -12.12 -10.83
C LYS A 299 5.02 -13.61 -10.76
N LEU A 300 3.77 -13.98 -10.46
CA LEU A 300 3.36 -15.38 -10.43
C LEU A 300 3.34 -15.99 -11.83
N GLU A 301 2.95 -15.21 -12.85
CA GLU A 301 3.08 -15.61 -14.26
C GLU A 301 4.55 -15.89 -14.62
N GLU A 302 5.46 -14.98 -14.25
CA GLU A 302 6.90 -15.12 -14.54
C GLU A 302 7.49 -16.41 -13.95
N VAL A 303 7.03 -16.84 -12.77
CA VAL A 303 7.51 -18.05 -12.11
C VAL A 303 6.81 -19.30 -12.64
N THR A 304 5.48 -19.30 -12.71
CA THR A 304 4.68 -20.50 -13.06
C THR A 304 4.56 -20.76 -14.56
N LYS A 305 4.84 -19.74 -15.39
CA LYS A 305 4.63 -19.74 -16.85
C LYS A 305 3.19 -19.97 -17.29
N ILE A 306 2.22 -19.71 -16.41
CA ILE A 306 0.79 -19.84 -16.70
C ILE A 306 0.29 -18.56 -17.40
N VAL A 307 0.19 -18.61 -18.73
CA VAL A 307 -0.18 -17.48 -19.60
C VAL A 307 -1.48 -16.76 -19.20
N ILE A 308 -2.47 -17.48 -18.66
CA ILE A 308 -3.75 -16.85 -18.27
C ILE A 308 -3.56 -15.79 -17.17
N LEU A 309 -2.52 -15.91 -16.34
CA LEU A 309 -2.21 -14.92 -15.31
C LEU A 309 -1.84 -13.57 -15.93
N GLY A 310 -1.13 -13.56 -17.06
CA GLY A 310 -0.82 -12.32 -17.79
C GLY A 310 -2.06 -11.62 -18.33
N ASN A 311 -3.05 -12.37 -18.82
CA ASN A 311 -4.35 -11.79 -19.22
C ASN A 311 -5.12 -11.21 -18.03
N ILE A 312 -5.08 -11.89 -16.88
CA ILE A 312 -5.70 -11.40 -15.65
C ILE A 312 -4.99 -10.15 -15.15
N PHE A 313 -3.66 -10.08 -15.24
CA PHE A 313 -2.88 -8.88 -14.95
C PHE A 313 -3.37 -7.67 -15.77
N ILE A 314 -3.56 -7.83 -17.09
CA ILE A 314 -4.09 -6.75 -17.94
C ILE A 314 -5.48 -6.30 -17.48
N PHE A 315 -6.36 -7.24 -17.12
CA PHE A 315 -7.67 -6.91 -16.57
C PHE A 315 -7.58 -6.10 -15.26
N ILE A 316 -6.73 -6.53 -14.32
CA ILE A 316 -6.53 -5.81 -13.04
C ILE A 316 -5.96 -4.42 -13.28
N TRP A 317 -4.98 -4.29 -14.19
CA TRP A 317 -4.39 -3.00 -14.55
C TRP A 317 -5.42 -2.01 -15.11
N VAL A 318 -6.28 -2.46 -16.04
CA VAL A 318 -7.38 -1.63 -16.56
C VAL A 318 -8.35 -1.25 -15.44
N ALA A 319 -8.74 -2.20 -14.59
CA ALA A 319 -9.63 -1.94 -13.45
C ALA A 319 -9.04 -0.91 -12.47
N LEU A 320 -7.75 -1.01 -12.16
CA LEU A 320 -7.03 -0.05 -11.33
C LEU A 320 -7.06 1.35 -11.93
N PHE A 321 -6.80 1.48 -13.24
CA PHE A 321 -6.82 2.77 -13.92
C PHE A 321 -8.22 3.41 -13.90
N LEU A 322 -9.27 2.62 -14.12
CA LEU A 322 -10.65 3.09 -14.01
C LEU A 322 -11.00 3.54 -12.58
N LEU A 323 -10.56 2.79 -11.56
CA LEU A 323 -10.78 3.16 -10.16
C LEU A 323 -9.98 4.40 -9.73
N TRP A 324 -8.80 4.62 -10.33
CA TRP A 324 -8.03 5.85 -10.14
C TRP A 324 -8.79 7.06 -10.69
N PHE A 325 -9.35 6.95 -11.90
CA PHE A 325 -10.19 8.00 -12.48
C PHE A 325 -11.46 8.24 -11.65
N TYR A 326 -12.09 7.17 -11.17
CA TYR A 326 -13.21 7.27 -10.22
C TYR A 326 -12.81 8.03 -8.94
N GLY A 327 -11.61 7.77 -8.41
CA GLY A 327 -11.05 8.49 -7.26
C GLY A 327 -10.95 10.00 -7.48
N ILE A 328 -10.57 10.45 -8.68
CA ILE A 328 -10.53 11.87 -9.05
C ILE A 328 -11.94 12.49 -9.01
N LEU A 329 -12.89 11.89 -9.72
CA LEU A 329 -14.28 12.39 -9.77
C LEU A 329 -14.86 12.51 -8.36
N ASN A 330 -14.59 11.50 -7.55
CA ASN A 330 -15.04 11.43 -6.18
C ASN A 330 -14.39 12.50 -5.29
N THR A 331 -13.08 12.76 -5.48
CA THR A 331 -12.35 13.82 -4.78
C THR A 331 -12.92 15.20 -5.11
N TYR A 332 -13.24 15.46 -6.39
CA TYR A 332 -13.87 16.70 -6.80
C TYR A 332 -15.20 16.93 -6.07
N VAL A 333 -16.04 15.90 -5.99
CA VAL A 333 -17.33 15.97 -5.28
C VAL A 333 -17.13 16.13 -3.76
N PHE A 334 -16.18 15.40 -3.17
CA PHE A 334 -15.85 15.52 -1.75
C PHE A 334 -15.42 16.94 -1.38
N ILE A 335 -14.51 17.54 -2.16
CA ILE A 335 -14.07 18.93 -1.97
C ILE A 335 -15.25 19.89 -2.14
N ARG A 336 -16.07 19.73 -3.19
CA ARG A 336 -17.22 20.60 -3.44
C ARG A 336 -18.22 20.56 -2.28
N ARG A 337 -18.55 19.39 -1.74
CA ARG A 337 -19.43 19.23 -0.56
C ARG A 337 -18.83 19.83 0.70
N GLY A 338 -17.52 19.64 0.92
CA GLY A 338 -16.80 20.21 2.06
C GLY A 338 -16.75 21.76 2.03
N ILE A 339 -16.57 22.35 0.85
CA ILE A 339 -16.58 23.82 0.66
C ILE A 339 -18.00 24.39 0.82
N LEU A 340 -19.02 23.70 0.32
CA LEU A 340 -20.43 24.14 0.39
C LEU A 340 -21.10 23.87 1.75
N GLY A 341 -20.41 23.21 2.69
CA GLY A 341 -20.92 22.94 4.05
C GLY A 341 -22.02 21.87 4.12
N SER A 342 -22.21 21.09 3.06
CA SER A 342 -23.24 20.05 2.93
C SER A 342 -22.72 18.65 3.26
N HIS A 343 -21.90 18.52 4.32
CA HIS A 343 -21.52 17.20 4.80
C HIS A 343 -22.72 16.52 5.49
N PRO A 344 -23.08 15.28 5.08
CA PRO A 344 -23.99 14.45 5.85
C PRO A 344 -23.38 13.94 7.17
N ASP A 345 -22.07 14.11 7.37
CA ASP A 345 -21.35 13.65 8.57
C ASP A 345 -21.22 14.78 9.63
N LYS A 346 -22.38 15.32 10.04
CA LYS A 346 -22.56 15.79 11.42
C LYS A 346 -23.15 14.67 12.26
#